data_AF-A0A7M2WU18-F1
#
_entry.id   AF-A0A7M2WU18-F1
#
_cell.length_a   1.000
_cell.length_b   1.000
_cell.length_c   1.000
_cell.angle_alpha   90.00
_cell.angle_beta   90.00
_cell.angle_gamma   90.00
#
_symmetry.space_group_name_H-M   'P 1'
#
loop_
_entity.id
_entity.type
_entity.pdbx_description
1 polymer ?
#
loop_
_entity_poly.entity_id
_entity_poly.type
_entity_poly.pdbx_seq_one_letter_code
_entity_poly.pdbx_strand_id
1 'polypeptide(L)'
;MDRDLFEQALRGHSGASGESFDAAHDRKTLQLCRQVERALSLALAGDRHEVLRDLTVDAVEPMGSAAQLLVRVLVPASVEVSVIEVIGILDGASPRLRAVVAQSICRKRTPSLSFLPVPLRAGNPSDVTDAGNHTANLEGGDHVE
;
A
#
# COMPACT_ATOMS: atom_id res chain seq x y z
N MET A 1 32.32 -37.82 2.27
CA MET A 1 31.71 -36.58 2.79
C MET A 1 30.25 -36.66 2.41
N ASP A 2 29.45 -37.15 3.36
CA ASP A 2 28.11 -37.70 3.13
C ASP A 2 27.03 -36.64 2.90
N ARG A 3 26.26 -36.84 1.82
CA ARG A 3 25.12 -36.01 1.39
C ARG A 3 23.94 -36.04 2.35
N ASP A 4 23.90 -36.97 3.30
CA ASP A 4 22.78 -37.17 4.23
C ASP A 4 22.71 -36.10 5.33
N LEU A 5 23.81 -35.39 5.59
CA LEU A 5 23.83 -34.27 6.55
C LEU A 5 23.10 -33.03 6.01
N PHE A 6 23.10 -32.84 4.68
CA PHE A 6 22.39 -31.73 4.03
C PHE A 6 20.88 -31.95 4.02
N GLU A 7 20.43 -33.20 3.85
CA GLU A 7 19.00 -33.54 3.95
C GLU A 7 18.48 -33.53 5.39
N GLN A 8 19.33 -33.77 6.39
CA GLN A 8 18.96 -33.62 7.81
C GLN A 8 18.76 -32.16 8.23
N ALA A 9 19.46 -31.20 7.61
CA ALA A 9 19.24 -29.77 7.86
C ALA A 9 17.87 -29.29 7.35
N LEU A 10 17.32 -29.91 6.30
CA LEU A 10 15.96 -29.63 5.81
C LEU A 10 14.85 -30.20 6.73
N ARG A 11 15.17 -31.00 7.75
CA ARG A 11 14.19 -31.70 8.60
C ARG A 11 14.09 -31.23 10.06
N GLY A 12 14.79 -30.18 10.50
CA GLY A 12 14.68 -29.64 11.87
C GLY A 12 13.89 -28.32 11.90
N HIS A 13 12.60 -28.31 12.23
CA HIS A 13 12.00 -28.29 13.57
C HIS A 13 11.41 -26.89 13.86
N SER A 14 10.09 -26.82 13.76
CA SER A 14 9.25 -25.70 14.19
C SER A 14 9.53 -25.31 15.65
N GLY A 15 9.70 -24.02 15.89
CA GLY A 15 9.81 -23.45 17.23
C GLY A 15 9.61 -21.93 17.20
N ALA A 16 8.36 -21.52 17.04
CA ALA A 16 7.80 -20.19 17.31
C ALA A 16 8.78 -19.06 17.70
N SER A 17 9.10 -18.16 16.77
CA SER A 17 9.29 -16.72 17.02
C SER A 17 9.71 -15.99 15.74
N GLY A 18 8.82 -15.14 15.22
CA GLY A 18 9.14 -13.99 14.36
C GLY A 18 10.22 -14.16 13.29
N GLU A 19 10.12 -15.16 12.41
CA GLU A 19 11.03 -15.24 11.26
C GLU A 19 10.67 -14.14 10.25
N SER A 20 11.51 -13.11 10.23
CA SER A 20 11.55 -12.04 9.24
C SER A 20 11.40 -12.63 7.85
N PHE A 21 10.32 -12.31 7.16
CA PHE A 21 10.09 -12.75 5.78
C PHE A 21 11.25 -12.25 4.92
N ASP A 22 12.15 -13.16 4.54
CA ASP A 22 13.38 -12.81 3.84
C ASP A 22 13.04 -12.41 2.41
N ALA A 23 12.79 -11.10 2.22
CA ALA A 23 12.24 -10.50 1.00
C ALA A 23 13.08 -10.83 -0.26
N ALA A 24 14.34 -11.25 -0.09
CA ALA A 24 15.23 -11.70 -1.17
C ALA A 24 14.81 -13.05 -1.80
N HIS A 25 14.20 -13.96 -1.04
CA HIS A 25 13.66 -15.24 -1.56
C HIS A 25 12.29 -15.08 -2.23
N ASP A 26 11.70 -13.89 -2.15
CA ASP A 26 10.28 -13.67 -2.41
C ASP A 26 10.00 -12.99 -3.75
N ARG A 27 10.93 -13.06 -4.71
CA ARG A 27 10.74 -12.50 -6.08
C ARG A 27 9.44 -12.95 -6.73
N LYS A 28 9.03 -14.20 -6.50
CA LYS A 28 7.75 -14.74 -6.98
C LYS A 28 6.54 -14.13 -6.27
N THR A 29 6.65 -13.82 -4.99
CA THR A 29 5.59 -13.14 -4.24
C THR A 29 5.53 -11.66 -4.58
N LEU A 30 6.66 -11.00 -4.79
CA LEU A 30 6.68 -9.63 -5.33
C LEU A 30 6.07 -9.58 -6.73
N GLN A 31 6.37 -10.58 -7.58
CA GLN A 31 5.72 -10.72 -8.89
C GLN A 31 4.20 -10.95 -8.75
N LEU A 32 3.78 -11.80 -7.80
CA LEU A 32 2.37 -12.01 -7.47
C LEU A 32 1.72 -10.70 -6.99
N CYS A 33 2.36 -9.96 -6.09
CA CYS A 33 1.85 -8.68 -5.59
C CYS A 33 1.62 -7.69 -6.74
N ARG A 34 2.60 -7.53 -7.64
CA ARG A 34 2.45 -6.68 -8.84
C ARG A 34 1.33 -7.15 -9.77
N GLN A 35 1.17 -8.47 -9.93
CA GLN A 35 0.10 -9.04 -10.75
C GLN A 35 -1.28 -8.75 -10.14
N VAL A 36 -1.40 -8.90 -8.82
CA VAL A 36 -2.61 -8.58 -8.05
C VAL A 36 -2.90 -7.09 -8.08
N GLU A 37 -1.89 -6.23 -7.87
CA GLU A 37 -1.99 -4.78 -7.95
C GLU A 37 -2.55 -4.33 -9.30
N ARG A 38 -2.00 -4.85 -10.40
CA ARG A 38 -2.47 -4.54 -11.75
C ARG A 38 -3.92 -5.01 -11.97
N ALA A 39 -4.25 -6.22 -11.52
CA ALA A 39 -5.59 -6.77 -11.66
C ALA A 39 -6.62 -5.95 -10.87
N LEU A 40 -6.30 -5.56 -9.63
CA LEU A 40 -7.16 -4.75 -8.79
C LEU A 40 -7.30 -3.33 -9.33
N SER A 41 -6.22 -2.72 -9.83
CA SER A 41 -6.26 -1.38 -10.42
C SER A 41 -7.22 -1.33 -11.61
N LEU A 42 -7.19 -2.34 -12.49
CA LEU A 42 -8.12 -2.45 -13.61
C LEU A 42 -9.55 -2.74 -13.15
N ALA A 43 -9.72 -3.59 -12.13
CA ALA A 43 -11.03 -3.94 -11.59
C ALA A 43 -11.73 -2.73 -10.96
N LEU A 44 -11.00 -1.93 -10.18
CA LEU A 44 -11.50 -0.72 -9.55
C LEU A 44 -11.85 0.32 -10.62
N ALA A 45 -10.93 0.65 -11.53
CA ALA A 45 -11.17 1.65 -12.59
C ALA A 45 -12.37 1.32 -13.53
N GLY A 46 -12.72 0.03 -13.65
CA GLY A 46 -13.87 -0.43 -14.43
C GLY A 46 -15.13 -0.73 -13.59
N ASP A 47 -15.13 -0.41 -12.29
CA ASP A 47 -16.23 -0.78 -11.41
C ASP A 47 -17.49 0.05 -11.69
N ARG A 48 -18.65 -0.52 -11.35
CA ARG A 48 -19.95 0.14 -11.50
C ARG A 48 -20.23 1.10 -10.36
N HIS A 49 -19.64 0.86 -9.19
CA HIS A 49 -19.79 1.73 -8.04
C HIS A 49 -18.84 2.92 -8.16
N GLU A 50 -19.38 4.15 -8.12
CA GLU A 50 -18.60 5.38 -8.33
C GLU A 50 -17.43 5.50 -7.36
N VAL A 51 -17.66 5.27 -6.06
CA VAL A 51 -16.61 5.30 -5.04
C VAL A 51 -15.47 4.35 -5.39
N LEU A 52 -15.76 3.08 -5.71
CA LEU A 52 -14.74 2.09 -6.06
C LEU A 52 -13.96 2.46 -7.32
N ARG A 53 -14.62 3.11 -8.29
CA ARG A 53 -14.00 3.56 -9.53
C ARG A 53 -13.00 4.69 -9.33
N ASP A 54 -13.26 5.53 -8.33
CA ASP A 54 -12.40 6.68 -8.02
C ASP A 54 -11.25 6.29 -7.07
N LEU A 55 -11.27 5.09 -6.50
CA LEU A 55 -10.18 4.55 -5.68
C LEU A 55 -8.99 4.13 -6.55
N THR A 56 -7.77 4.40 -6.07
CA THR A 56 -6.52 3.99 -6.73
C THR A 56 -5.74 3.02 -5.86
N VAL A 57 -5.23 1.93 -6.41
CA VAL A 57 -4.32 1.04 -5.68
C VAL A 57 -2.94 1.69 -5.59
N ASP A 58 -2.43 1.86 -4.37
CA ASP A 58 -1.11 2.43 -4.11
C ASP A 58 -0.02 1.35 -4.10
N ALA A 59 -0.28 0.28 -3.35
CA ALA A 59 0.64 -0.82 -3.18
C ALA A 59 -0.10 -2.09 -2.74
N VAL A 60 0.47 -3.24 -3.10
CA VAL A 60 0.06 -4.55 -2.60
C VAL A 60 1.25 -5.22 -1.93
N GLU A 61 1.11 -5.57 -0.66
CA GLU A 61 2.19 -6.11 0.17
C GLU A 61 1.78 -7.44 0.82
N PRO A 62 2.69 -8.41 0.95
CA PRO A 62 2.40 -9.66 1.64
C PRO A 62 2.34 -9.46 3.16
N MET A 63 1.30 -9.98 3.81
CA MET A 63 1.17 -10.00 5.28
C MET A 63 1.78 -11.27 5.84
N GLY A 64 3.12 -11.35 5.84
CA GLY A 64 3.86 -12.50 6.36
C GLY A 64 3.66 -13.81 5.59
N SER A 65 2.90 -13.83 4.48
CA SER A 65 2.87 -14.93 3.51
C SER A 65 2.21 -14.49 2.20
N ALA A 66 2.50 -15.19 1.10
CA ALA A 66 1.80 -14.99 -0.17
C ALA A 66 0.30 -15.38 -0.14
N ALA A 67 -0.24 -15.87 0.98
CA ALA A 67 -1.65 -16.24 1.11
C ALA A 67 -2.54 -15.10 1.62
N GLN A 68 -1.94 -14.05 2.19
CA GLN A 68 -2.64 -12.87 2.71
C GLN A 68 -1.93 -11.63 2.19
N LEU A 69 -2.67 -10.77 1.50
CA LEU A 69 -2.13 -9.55 0.90
C LEU A 69 -2.85 -8.34 1.50
N LEU A 70 -2.06 -7.35 1.90
CA LEU A 70 -2.52 -6.02 2.26
C LEU A 70 -2.56 -5.17 1.00
N VAL A 71 -3.71 -4.58 0.72
CA VAL A 71 -3.93 -3.67 -0.41
C VAL A 71 -4.11 -2.28 0.15
N ARG A 72 -3.13 -1.42 -0.11
CA ARG A 72 -3.23 0.01 0.18
C ARG A 72 -3.97 0.70 -0.95
N VAL A 73 -5.01 1.46 -0.59
CA VAL A 73 -5.88 2.11 -1.56
C VAL A 73 -5.94 3.60 -1.24
N LEU A 74 -5.59 4.45 -2.20
CA LEU A 74 -5.71 5.90 -2.07
C LEU A 74 -7.17 6.31 -2.26
N VAL A 75 -7.67 7.10 -1.30
CA VAL A 75 -8.98 7.74 -1.38
C VAL A 75 -8.74 9.19 -1.78
N PRO A 76 -9.11 9.61 -3.01
CA PRO A 76 -8.92 11.00 -3.42
C PRO A 76 -9.83 11.93 -2.62
N ALA A 77 -9.41 13.19 -2.45
CA ALA A 77 -10.20 14.19 -1.71
C ALA A 77 -11.56 14.52 -2.36
N SER A 78 -11.79 14.13 -3.62
CA SER A 78 -13.08 14.25 -4.31
C SER A 78 -14.13 13.26 -3.82
N VAL A 79 -13.72 12.19 -3.12
CA VAL A 79 -14.64 11.21 -2.54
C VAL A 79 -15.08 11.72 -1.17
N GLU A 80 -16.31 12.23 -1.09
CA GLU A 80 -16.92 12.77 0.13
C GLU A 80 -17.49 11.68 1.05
N VAL A 81 -16.85 10.52 1.09
CA VAL A 81 -17.29 9.34 1.86
C VAL A 81 -16.29 9.08 2.98
N SER A 82 -16.78 8.73 4.17
CA SER A 82 -15.90 8.44 5.30
C SER A 82 -15.05 7.20 5.05
N VAL A 83 -13.87 7.12 5.69
CA VAL A 83 -13.00 5.94 5.59
C VAL A 83 -13.73 4.66 6.00
N ILE A 84 -14.62 4.73 6.99
CA ILE A 84 -15.40 3.58 7.48
C ILE A 84 -16.36 3.08 6.40
N GLU A 85 -17.05 3.99 5.72
CA GLU A 85 -17.93 3.63 4.61
C GLU A 85 -17.14 3.07 3.42
N VAL A 86 -15.97 3.62 3.10
CA VAL A 86 -15.07 3.07 2.07
C VAL A 86 -14.67 1.63 2.41
N ILE A 87 -14.34 1.34 3.68
CA ILE A 87 -14.06 -0.03 4.14
C ILE A 87 -15.28 -0.92 3.92
N GLY A 88 -16.49 -0.47 4.30
CA GLY A 88 -17.72 -1.24 4.11
C GLY A 88 -18.01 -1.55 2.64
N ILE A 89 -17.78 -0.59 1.74
CA ILE A 89 -17.93 -0.78 0.29
C ILE A 89 -16.89 -1.78 -0.24
N LEU A 90 -15.63 -1.67 0.20
CA LEU A 90 -14.55 -2.58 -0.19
C LEU A 90 -14.81 -4.01 0.32
N ASP A 91 -15.30 -4.17 1.54
CA ASP A 91 -15.67 -5.47 2.11
C ASP A 91 -16.82 -6.11 1.33
N GLY A 92 -17.84 -5.33 0.97
CA GLY A 92 -18.92 -5.80 0.09
C GLY A 92 -18.45 -6.19 -1.31
N ALA A 93 -17.42 -5.53 -1.83
CA ALA A 93 -16.80 -5.84 -3.12
C ALA A 93 -15.76 -6.96 -3.07
N SER A 94 -15.27 -7.32 -1.87
CA SER A 94 -14.14 -8.23 -1.67
C SER A 94 -14.31 -9.59 -2.38
N PRO A 95 -15.48 -10.28 -2.33
CA PRO A 95 -15.66 -11.55 -3.06
C PRO A 95 -15.47 -11.40 -4.57
N ARG A 96 -15.98 -10.31 -5.16
CA ARG A 96 -15.84 -10.01 -6.59
C ARG A 96 -14.38 -9.70 -6.92
N LEU A 97 -13.73 -8.82 -6.14
CA LEU A 97 -12.33 -8.46 -6.34
C LEU A 97 -11.42 -9.69 -6.24
N ARG A 98 -11.69 -10.59 -5.28
CA ARG A 98 -11.00 -11.88 -5.17
C ARG A 98 -11.22 -12.77 -6.40
N ALA A 99 -12.41 -12.79 -6.97
CA ALA A 99 -12.68 -13.55 -8.20
C ALA A 99 -11.89 -13.01 -9.39
N VAL A 100 -11.74 -11.68 -9.51
CA VAL A 100 -10.88 -11.06 -10.53
C VAL A 100 -9.41 -11.43 -10.30
N VAL A 101 -8.93 -11.34 -9.06
CA VAL A 101 -7.58 -11.75 -8.69
C VAL A 101 -7.34 -13.22 -9.02
N ALA A 102 -8.27 -14.11 -8.68
CA ALA A 102 -8.19 -15.54 -8.98
C ALA A 102 -8.00 -15.82 -10.48
N GLN A 103 -8.69 -15.08 -11.34
CA GLN A 103 -8.57 -15.20 -12.80
C GLN A 103 -7.24 -14.62 -13.31
N SER A 104 -6.71 -13.62 -12.62
CA SER A 104 -5.49 -12.93 -13.03
C SER A 104 -4.21 -13.67 -12.66
N ILE A 105 -4.24 -14.64 -11.74
CA ILE A 105 -3.04 -15.34 -11.21
C ILE A 105 -3.07 -16.85 -11.49
N CYS A 106 -1.91 -17.46 -11.71
CA CYS A 106 -1.79 -18.92 -11.87
C CYS A 106 -1.47 -19.59 -10.52
N ARG A 107 -2.46 -19.70 -9.62
CA ARG A 107 -2.26 -20.33 -8.30
C ARG A 107 -3.44 -21.21 -7.89
N LYS A 108 -3.15 -22.30 -7.18
CA LYS A 108 -4.16 -23.23 -6.62
C LYS A 108 -5.12 -22.55 -5.62
N ARG A 109 -4.68 -21.51 -4.92
CA ARG A 109 -5.48 -20.79 -3.92
C ARG A 109 -5.34 -19.29 -4.10
N THR A 110 -6.48 -18.62 -4.24
CA THR A 110 -6.59 -17.16 -4.28
C THR A 110 -6.25 -16.58 -2.90
N PRO A 111 -5.33 -15.60 -2.82
CA PRO A 111 -5.01 -14.96 -1.56
C PRO A 111 -6.22 -14.25 -0.95
N SER A 112 -6.21 -14.12 0.37
CA SER A 112 -7.11 -13.20 1.06
C SER A 112 -6.60 -11.78 0.91
N LEU A 113 -7.53 -10.84 0.71
CA LEU A 113 -7.25 -9.42 0.54
C LEU A 113 -7.73 -8.67 1.78
N SER A 114 -6.84 -7.89 2.38
CA SER A 114 -7.16 -6.92 3.44
C SER A 114 -6.93 -5.53 2.87
N PHE A 115 -7.87 -4.61 3.09
CA PHE A 115 -7.81 -3.28 2.52
C PHE A 115 -7.45 -2.24 3.57
N LEU A 116 -6.54 -1.33 3.22
CA LEU A 116 -6.18 -0.16 4.02
C LEU A 116 -6.41 1.10 3.18
N PRO A 117 -7.54 1.82 3.39
CA PRO A 117 -7.76 3.10 2.74
C PRO A 117 -6.84 4.17 3.33
N VAL A 118 -6.17 4.91 2.46
CA VAL A 118 -5.27 6.02 2.79
C VAL A 118 -5.85 7.29 2.16
N PRO A 119 -6.44 8.19 2.96
CA PRO A 119 -6.94 9.46 2.46
C PRO A 119 -5.81 10.30 1.89
N LEU A 120 -5.94 10.69 0.62
CA LEU A 120 -5.04 11.68 0.02
C LEU A 120 -5.43 13.04 0.59
N ARG A 121 -4.65 13.53 1.54
CA ARG A 121 -4.84 14.89 2.02
C ARG A 121 -4.53 15.83 0.87
N ALA A 122 -5.50 16.66 0.49
CA ALA A 122 -5.21 17.81 -0.33
C ALA A 122 -4.12 18.60 0.42
N GLY A 123 -2.93 18.71 -0.17
CA GLY A 123 -1.83 19.45 0.43
C GLY A 123 -2.34 20.83 0.82
N ASN A 124 -2.20 21.18 2.10
CA ASN A 124 -2.57 22.51 2.53
C ASN A 124 -1.60 23.48 1.83
N PRO A 125 -2.07 24.51 1.09
CA PRO A 125 -1.19 25.49 0.45
C PRO A 125 -0.40 26.36 1.44
N SER A 126 -0.49 26.10 2.76
CA SER A 126 0.21 26.83 3.82
C SER A 126 1.67 26.41 4.03
N ASP A 127 2.19 25.39 3.32
CA ASP A 127 3.60 24.99 3.44
C ASP A 127 4.57 25.81 2.57
N VAL A 128 4.07 26.91 1.96
CA VAL A 128 4.93 27.98 1.46
C VAL A 128 5.32 28.82 2.66
N THR A 129 6.38 28.40 3.35
CA THR A 129 7.04 29.23 4.34
C THR A 129 7.61 30.45 3.61
N ASP A 130 6.90 31.56 3.79
CA ASP A 130 7.29 32.93 3.51
C ASP A 130 8.69 33.17 4.09
N ALA A 131 9.71 33.01 3.24
CA ALA A 131 11.06 33.45 3.52
C ALA A 131 11.03 34.98 3.53
N GLY A 132 10.79 35.52 4.73
CA GLY A 132 10.61 36.94 4.99
C GLY A 132 11.62 37.81 4.23
N ASN A 133 11.06 38.65 3.38
CA ASN A 133 11.69 39.86 2.88
C ASN A 133 12.04 40.76 4.09
N HIS A 134 13.30 40.79 4.52
CA HIS A 134 13.80 41.87 5.37
C HIS A 134 14.46 42.92 4.49
N THR A 135 13.64 43.86 4.07
CA THR A 135 13.99 45.08 3.36
C THR A 135 14.93 45.96 4.18
N ALA A 136 15.82 46.64 3.47
CA ALA A 136 16.79 47.61 3.92
C ALA A 136 16.22 48.85 4.64
N ASN A 137 17.17 49.59 5.23
CA ASN A 137 17.19 51.04 5.55
C ASN A 137 16.57 51.51 6.87
N LEU A 138 17.44 52.05 7.74
CA LEU A 138 17.29 53.39 8.32
C LEU A 138 18.68 54.06 8.45
N GLU A 139 18.88 55.12 7.67
CA GLU A 139 19.93 56.14 7.81
C GLU A 139 19.57 57.13 8.95
N GLY A 140 20.61 57.76 9.53
CA GLY A 140 20.54 59.03 10.30
C GLY A 140 20.49 58.86 11.83
N GLY A 141 21.25 59.57 12.65
CA GLY A 141 22.19 60.66 12.41
C GLY A 141 22.90 61.05 13.73
N ASP A 142 24.05 61.68 13.54
CA ASP A 142 24.71 62.71 14.35
C ASP A 142 24.14 63.06 15.74
N HIS A 143 25.00 63.02 16.77
CA HIS A 143 25.14 64.04 17.84
C HIS A 143 25.83 63.47 19.09
N VAL A 144 27.08 63.88 19.40
CA VAL A 144 27.53 64.11 20.79
C VAL A 144 28.63 65.19 20.78
N GLU A 145 28.39 66.24 21.55
CA GLU A 145 29.26 67.38 21.91
C GLU A 145 30.28 67.02 23.01
#